data_AF-A0A2V6XDS7-F1
#
_entry.id   AF-A0A2V6XDS7-F1
#
_cell.length_a   1.000
_cell.length_b   1.000
_cell.length_c   1.000
_cell.angle_alpha   90.00
_cell.angle_beta   90.00
_cell.angle_gamma   90.00
#
_symmetry.space_group_name_H-M   'P 1'
#
loop_
_entity.id
_entity.type
_entity.pdbx_description
1 polymer ?
#
loop_
_entity_poly.entity_id
_entity_poly.type
_entity_poly.pdbx_seq_one_letter_code
_entity_poly.pdbx_strand_id
1 'polypeptide(L)'
;MTAEERRLAEAQARTAHWRRWGPYLSERQWGTVREDYSPHGTAWDYFPHDHARSRAYRWGEDGLLGISDNHQRLCFALALWNEKDPILKERVFGLTGSQGNHGEDVKDYYFYLDSTPTHSY
;
A
#
# COMPACT_ATOMS: atom_id res chain seq x y z
N MET A 1 -25.66 21.35 8.35
CA MET A 1 -24.85 20.13 8.45
C MET A 1 -24.62 19.60 7.04
N THR A 2 -23.38 19.53 6.57
CA THR A 2 -23.04 18.94 5.27
C THR A 2 -23.25 17.43 5.30
N ALA A 3 -23.31 16.78 4.13
CA ALA A 3 -23.38 15.32 4.06
C ALA A 3 -22.19 14.66 4.79
N GLU A 4 -21.00 15.27 4.68
CA GLU A 4 -19.80 14.80 5.35
C GLU A 4 -19.85 14.96 6.87
N GLU A 5 -20.30 16.11 7.36
CA GLU A 5 -20.49 16.32 8.80
C GLU A 5 -21.44 15.26 9.39
N ARG A 6 -22.52 14.91 8.67
CA ARG A 6 -23.44 13.85 9.09
C ARG A 6 -22.73 12.49 9.16
N ARG A 7 -21.98 12.10 8.13
CA ARG A 7 -21.21 10.84 8.11
C ARG A 7 -20.18 10.79 9.23
N LEU A 8 -19.52 11.91 9.53
CA LEU A 8 -18.59 12.03 10.65
C LEU A 8 -19.27 11.83 11.99
N ALA A 9 -20.44 12.42 12.20
CA ALA A 9 -21.23 12.22 13.42
C ALA A 9 -21.69 10.77 13.56
N GLU A 10 -22.15 10.13 12.48
CA GLU A 10 -22.54 8.72 12.46
C GLU A 10 -21.35 7.78 12.72
N ALA A 11 -20.17 8.09 12.15
CA ALA A 11 -18.93 7.34 12.40
C ALA A 11 -18.48 7.47 13.86
N GLN A 12 -18.57 8.67 14.45
CA GLN A 12 -18.23 8.90 15.87
C GLN A 12 -19.21 8.22 16.81
N ALA A 13 -20.51 8.27 16.50
CA ALA A 13 -21.58 7.59 17.23
C ALA A 13 -21.59 6.06 16.99
N ARG A 14 -20.78 5.56 16.06
CA ARG A 14 -20.70 4.15 15.63
C ARG A 14 -22.04 3.60 15.13
N THR A 15 -22.90 4.45 14.55
CA THR A 15 -24.16 4.04 13.92
C THR A 15 -23.96 3.62 12.45
N ALA A 16 -22.87 4.07 11.82
CA ALA A 16 -22.43 3.63 10.51
C ALA A 16 -20.90 3.56 10.45
N HIS A 17 -20.36 2.62 9.66
CA HIS A 17 -18.93 2.36 9.56
C HIS A 17 -18.30 3.00 8.33
N TRP A 18 -18.44 4.32 8.19
CA TRP A 18 -17.97 5.04 7.01
C TRP A 18 -16.47 4.89 6.73
N ARG A 19 -15.65 4.77 7.78
CA ARG A 19 -14.19 4.54 7.68
C ARG A 19 -13.80 3.07 7.55
N ARG A 20 -14.75 2.18 7.25
CA ARG A 20 -14.44 0.74 7.12
C ARG A 20 -13.57 0.50 5.91
N TRP A 21 -13.82 1.17 4.79
CA TRP A 21 -13.08 1.03 3.55
C TRP A 21 -12.41 2.35 3.21
N GLY A 22 -11.19 2.28 2.71
CA GLY A 22 -10.46 3.47 2.30
C GLY A 22 -9.11 3.13 1.69
N PRO A 23 -8.35 4.15 1.27
CA PRO A 23 -7.01 4.00 0.72
C PRO A 23 -5.98 3.79 1.85
N TYR A 24 -6.17 2.74 2.65
CA TYR A 24 -5.28 2.38 3.76
C TYR A 24 -4.15 1.44 3.32
N LEU A 25 -4.22 0.91 2.09
CA LEU A 25 -3.18 0.05 1.55
C LEU A 25 -1.98 0.90 1.14
N SER A 26 -0.79 0.48 1.58
CA SER A 26 0.43 1.15 1.14
C SER A 26 0.71 0.80 -0.31
N GLU A 27 1.16 1.76 -1.11
CA GLU A 27 1.66 1.49 -2.47
C GLU A 27 2.94 0.63 -2.43
N ARG A 28 3.60 0.58 -1.25
CA ARG A 28 4.80 -0.20 -0.99
C ARG A 28 4.99 -0.61 0.46
N GLN A 29 5.34 -1.88 0.68
CA GLN A 29 5.62 -2.47 1.98
C GLN A 29 6.81 -3.47 1.94
N TRP A 30 7.22 -3.97 0.77
CA TRP A 30 8.42 -4.82 0.63
C TRP A 30 9.72 -4.10 1.05
N GLY A 31 10.70 -4.89 1.50
CA GLY A 31 12.01 -4.37 1.92
C GLY A 31 11.96 -3.52 3.20
N THR A 32 11.00 -3.75 4.09
CA THR A 32 10.93 -3.07 5.39
C THR A 32 11.64 -3.86 6.48
N VAL A 33 12.14 -3.16 7.51
CA VAL A 33 12.81 -3.77 8.67
C VAL A 33 11.92 -4.75 9.44
N ARG A 34 10.58 -4.64 9.30
CA ARG A 34 9.64 -5.58 9.93
C ARG A 34 9.63 -6.94 9.23
N GLU A 35 9.89 -6.96 7.93
CA GLU A 35 9.96 -8.17 7.12
C GLU A 35 11.38 -8.74 7.02
N ASP A 36 12.33 -8.17 7.76
CA ASP A 36 13.70 -8.62 7.79
C ASP A 36 13.89 -9.75 8.80
N TYR A 37 14.22 -10.94 8.28
CA TYR A 37 14.63 -12.09 9.09
C TYR A 37 16.04 -12.55 8.72
N SER A 38 16.83 -11.67 8.11
CA SER A 38 18.24 -11.95 7.83
C SER A 38 19.07 -11.98 9.11
N PRO A 39 20.19 -12.73 9.12
CA PRO A 39 21.07 -12.80 10.28
C PRO A 39 21.81 -11.49 10.60
N HIS A 40 21.82 -10.52 9.67
CA HIS A 40 22.64 -9.31 9.76
C HIS A 40 21.84 -7.99 9.67
N GLY A 41 20.51 -8.04 9.62
CA GLY A 41 19.68 -6.83 9.54
C GLY A 41 19.71 -6.17 8.15
N THR A 42 19.87 -6.96 7.09
CA THR A 42 19.93 -6.52 5.69
C THR A 42 18.56 -6.65 5.02
N ALA A 43 17.56 -5.92 5.52
CA ALA A 43 16.15 -5.98 5.09
C ALA A 43 15.94 -5.91 3.57
N TRP A 44 16.73 -5.06 2.92
CA TRP A 44 16.66 -4.77 1.49
C TRP A 44 17.19 -5.91 0.61
N ASP A 45 18.25 -6.57 1.05
CA ASP A 45 18.81 -7.73 0.35
C ASP A 45 18.00 -9.00 0.67
N TYR A 46 17.45 -9.09 1.88
CA TYR A 46 16.65 -10.22 2.33
C TYR A 46 15.28 -10.30 1.67
N PHE A 47 14.67 -9.13 1.43
CA PHE A 47 13.36 -9.04 0.80
C PHE A 47 13.39 -8.13 -0.43
N PRO A 48 13.96 -8.60 -1.56
CA PRO A 48 14.02 -7.84 -2.80
C PRO A 48 12.65 -7.74 -3.49
N HIS A 49 12.54 -6.82 -4.45
CA HIS A 49 11.32 -6.61 -5.22
C HIS A 49 10.85 -7.90 -5.95
N ASP A 50 11.78 -8.76 -6.36
CA ASP A 50 11.41 -10.02 -7.01
C ASP A 50 10.64 -10.96 -6.08
N HIS A 51 10.98 -10.99 -4.80
CA HIS A 51 10.22 -11.75 -3.81
C HIS A 51 8.87 -11.11 -3.51
N ALA A 52 8.76 -9.78 -3.60
CA ALA A 52 7.55 -9.03 -3.26
C ALA A 52 6.29 -9.53 -4.00
N ARG A 53 6.45 -10.05 -5.23
CA ARG A 53 5.32 -10.60 -6.01
C ARG A 53 4.96 -12.05 -5.71
N SER A 54 5.83 -12.75 -4.98
CA SER A 54 5.74 -14.21 -4.79
C SER A 54 5.82 -14.60 -3.31
N ARG A 55 5.76 -13.63 -2.39
CA ARG A 55 5.89 -13.82 -0.95
C ARG A 55 4.65 -13.26 -0.26
N ALA A 56 4.05 -14.06 0.62
CA ALA A 56 3.07 -13.55 1.57
C ALA A 56 3.76 -12.71 2.65
N TYR A 57 3.28 -11.50 2.88
CA TYR A 57 3.83 -10.59 3.88
C TYR A 57 3.26 -10.96 5.25
N ARG A 58 3.98 -10.61 6.32
CA ARG A 58 3.57 -10.91 7.70
C ARG A 58 3.08 -9.67 8.44
N TRP A 59 3.58 -8.50 8.09
CA TRP A 59 3.39 -7.26 8.86
C TRP A 59 2.64 -6.16 8.11
N GLY A 60 2.11 -6.46 6.93
CA GLY A 60 1.31 -5.53 6.12
C GLY A 60 1.11 -6.07 4.72
N GLU A 61 0.55 -5.25 3.85
CA GLU A 61 0.35 -5.56 2.43
C GLU A 61 0.72 -4.32 1.59
N ASP A 62 1.00 -4.53 0.30
CA ASP A 62 1.13 -3.44 -0.66
C ASP A 62 0.38 -3.67 -1.97
N GLY A 63 0.04 -2.56 -2.63
CA GLY A 63 -0.61 -2.59 -3.93
C GLY A 63 -0.86 -1.20 -4.50
N LEU A 64 -0.72 -1.07 -5.82
CA LEU A 64 -0.91 0.21 -6.52
C LEU A 64 -2.36 0.68 -6.46
N LEU A 65 -2.55 1.94 -6.11
CA LEU A 65 -3.84 2.61 -5.98
C LEU A 65 -4.83 1.80 -5.14
N GLY A 66 -4.30 1.30 -4.02
CA GLY A 66 -4.94 0.26 -3.23
C GLY A 66 -6.08 0.75 -2.34
N ILE A 67 -7.15 -0.04 -2.25
CA ILE A 67 -8.19 0.11 -1.22
C ILE A 67 -8.18 -1.11 -0.31
N SER A 68 -8.44 -0.91 0.96
CA SER A 68 -8.58 -2.01 1.92
C SER A 68 -9.61 -1.68 2.98
N ASP A 69 -10.04 -2.71 3.71
CA ASP A 69 -10.73 -2.45 4.96
C ASP A 69 -9.74 -1.85 5.98
N ASN A 70 -10.25 -1.19 7.01
CA ASN A 70 -9.45 -0.50 8.03
C ASN A 70 -8.56 -1.43 8.87
N HIS A 71 -8.69 -2.75 8.73
CA HIS A 71 -7.78 -3.73 9.33
C HIS A 71 -6.91 -4.45 8.29
N GLN A 72 -6.97 -4.06 7.01
CA GLN A 72 -6.23 -4.67 5.90
C GLN A 72 -6.39 -6.20 5.80
N ARG A 73 -7.59 -6.71 6.08
CA ARG A 73 -7.93 -8.13 5.92
C ARG A 73 -8.28 -8.45 4.46
N LEU A 74 -8.88 -7.49 3.78
CA LEU A 74 -9.20 -7.52 2.36
C LEU A 74 -8.54 -6.32 1.70
N CYS A 75 -7.69 -6.60 0.72
CA CYS A 75 -6.91 -5.62 -0.03
C CYS A 75 -7.23 -5.78 -1.51
N PHE A 76 -7.53 -4.66 -2.16
CA PHE A 76 -7.70 -4.58 -3.60
C PHE A 76 -6.70 -3.57 -4.13
N ALA A 77 -6.09 -3.87 -5.27
CA ALA A 77 -5.12 -3.00 -5.92
C ALA A 77 -5.20 -3.17 -7.44
N LEU A 78 -4.66 -2.21 -8.17
CA LEU A 78 -4.54 -2.30 -9.61
C LEU A 78 -3.27 -3.06 -9.99
N ALA A 79 -3.42 -3.97 -10.95
CA ALA A 79 -2.32 -4.65 -11.61
C ALA A 79 -2.27 -4.17 -13.06
N LEU A 80 -1.16 -3.55 -13.46
CA LEU A 80 -0.97 -3.03 -14.80
C LEU A 80 0.02 -3.91 -15.57
N TRP A 81 -0.21 -4.13 -16.86
CA TRP A 81 0.75 -4.80 -17.72
C TRP A 81 1.10 -3.91 -18.90
N ASN A 82 2.40 -3.73 -19.14
CA ASN A 82 2.90 -2.94 -20.25
C ASN A 82 3.16 -3.77 -21.51
N GLU A 83 2.77 -5.06 -21.51
CA GLU A 83 2.96 -6.04 -22.59
C GLU A 83 4.42 -6.35 -22.94
N LYS A 84 5.38 -5.79 -22.21
CA LYS A 84 6.83 -5.94 -22.46
C LYS A 84 7.51 -6.75 -21.37
N ASP A 85 7.15 -6.46 -20.12
CA ASP A 85 7.78 -7.10 -18.98
C ASP A 85 7.11 -8.45 -18.67
N PRO A 86 7.87 -9.43 -18.14
CA PRO A 86 7.32 -10.73 -17.77
C PRO A 86 6.45 -10.70 -16.51
N ILE A 87 6.15 -9.50 -15.98
CA ILE A 87 5.51 -9.30 -14.68
C ILE A 87 4.42 -8.25 -14.77
N LEU A 88 3.41 -8.40 -13.92
CA LEU A 88 2.46 -7.35 -13.63
C LEU A 88 3.12 -6.28 -12.74
N LYS A 89 2.76 -5.03 -12.98
CA LYS A 89 3.11 -3.87 -12.16
C LYS A 89 1.98 -3.67 -11.17
N GLU A 90 2.15 -4.29 -10.00
CA GLU A 90 1.18 -4.27 -8.90
C GLU A 90 1.66 -3.40 -7.74
N ARG A 91 2.93 -3.01 -7.75
CA ARG A 91 3.62 -2.25 -6.70
C ARG A 91 4.76 -1.46 -7.31
N VAL A 92 5.20 -0.43 -6.59
CA VAL A 92 6.30 0.43 -7.01
C VAL A 92 7.63 -0.35 -7.01
N PHE A 93 8.43 -0.14 -8.06
CA PHE A 93 9.77 -0.72 -8.21
C PHE A 93 10.84 0.19 -7.60
N GLY A 94 11.87 -0.42 -6.98
CA GLY A 94 13.15 0.23 -6.69
C GLY A 94 13.18 1.14 -5.45
N LEU A 95 13.69 0.60 -4.34
CA LEU A 95 14.15 1.41 -3.19
C LEU A 95 15.50 0.97 -2.62
N THR A 96 16.09 -0.09 -3.16
CA THR A 96 17.43 -0.47 -2.76
C THR A 96 18.36 0.07 -3.84
N GLY A 97 19.44 0.73 -3.42
CA GLY A 97 20.42 1.28 -4.37
C GLY A 97 20.96 0.21 -5.33
N SER A 98 20.97 -1.06 -4.91
CA SER A 98 21.37 -2.21 -5.70
C SER A 98 20.32 -2.74 -6.69
N GLN A 99 19.02 -2.44 -6.51
CA GLN A 99 17.95 -2.88 -7.41
C GLN A 99 17.61 -1.82 -8.47
N GLY A 100 17.92 -0.55 -8.22
CA GLY A 100 17.79 0.54 -9.21
C GLY A 100 18.92 0.51 -10.24
N ASN A 101 18.66 1.00 -11.46
CA ASN A 101 19.69 1.09 -12.50
C ASN A 101 20.79 2.09 -12.15
N HIS A 102 20.44 3.15 -11.42
CA HIS A 102 21.33 4.19 -10.91
C HIS A 102 21.12 4.43 -9.40
N GLY A 103 20.64 3.41 -8.69
CA GLY A 103 20.21 3.53 -7.30
C GLY A 103 19.01 4.44 -7.11
N GLU A 104 18.12 4.52 -8.11
CA GLU A 104 16.87 5.24 -7.98
C GLU A 104 15.99 4.60 -6.90
N ASP A 105 15.36 5.47 -6.12
CA ASP A 105 14.48 5.12 -5.02
C ASP A 105 13.17 5.90 -5.18
N VAL A 106 12.04 5.22 -5.13
CA VAL A 106 10.74 5.89 -5.13
C VAL A 106 10.40 6.38 -3.73
N LYS A 107 10.45 7.70 -3.56
CA LYS A 107 9.94 8.43 -2.40
C LYS A 107 8.53 8.92 -2.70
N ASP A 108 7.54 8.20 -2.17
CA ASP A 108 6.14 8.52 -2.35
C ASP A 108 5.65 9.54 -1.31
N TYR A 109 4.93 10.56 -1.80
CA TYR A 109 4.14 11.46 -0.97
C TYR A 109 2.87 11.86 -1.72
N TYR A 110 1.77 11.18 -1.41
CA TYR A 110 0.49 11.35 -2.10
C TYR A 110 -0.50 12.13 -1.23
N PHE A 111 -1.28 12.99 -1.90
CA PHE A 111 -2.43 13.65 -1.32
C PHE A 111 -3.67 13.27 -2.12
N TYR A 112 -4.64 12.67 -1.45
CA TYR A 112 -5.91 12.34 -2.08
C TYR A 112 -6.77 13.60 -2.18
N LEU A 113 -6.85 14.19 -3.37
CA LEU A 113 -7.56 15.45 -3.60
C LEU A 113 -9.08 15.33 -3.43
N ASP A 114 -9.64 14.18 -3.82
CA ASP A 114 -11.09 13.94 -3.81
C ASP A 114 -11.54 13.03 -2.67
N SER A 115 -10.64 12.57 -1.79
CA SER A 115 -11.03 11.72 -0.66
C SER A 115 -11.60 12.58 0.46
N THR A 116 -12.87 12.36 0.81
CA THR A 116 -13.41 12.91 2.06
C THR A 116 -12.81 12.20 3.28
N PRO A 117 -12.89 12.79 4.50
CA PRO A 117 -12.48 12.13 5.75
C PRO A 117 -13.19 10.80 6.05
N THR A 118 -14.31 10.54 5.39
CA THR A 118 -15.06 9.29 5.47
C THR A 118 -14.92 8.40 4.22
N HIS A 119 -14.01 8.75 3.30
CA HIS A 119 -13.73 8.04 2.05
C HIS A 119 -14.97 7.78 1.19
N SER A 120 -15.94 8.68 1.28
CA SER A 120 -17.17 8.63 0.50
C SER A 120 -17.01 9.43 -0.78
N TYR A 121 -17.53 8.92 -1.89
CA TYR A 121 -17.73 9.67 -3.13
C TYR A 121 -19.18 10.19 -3.22
#